data_AF-A0A151F195-F1
#
_entry.id   AF-A0A151F195-F1
#
_cell.length_a   1.000
_cell.length_b   1.000
_cell.length_c   1.000
_cell.angle_alpha   90.00
_cell.angle_beta   90.00
_cell.angle_gamma   90.00
#
_symmetry.space_group_name_H-M   'P 1'
#
loop_
_entity.id
_entity.type
_entity.pdbx_description
1 polymer ?
#
loop_
_entity_poly.entity_id
_entity_poly.type
_entity_poly.pdbx_seq_one_letter_code
_entity_poly.pdbx_strand_id
1 'polypeptide(L)'
;MSLVAEGFTIAILPKNKGYIVRVESPLGSKERFLKTDFQNRTYHPALREPRERLYSTYSVHNPLPEGSIKHFGEELFSTLFTKEMKGLFKKCFRQSIQENSPLRIILESSSPEVHQIPWEIMYCKEENLFLGSSPYVTFSRSIPDISAAAADPVTPPMKVLVLVSSPLDFSDEEYEIDAGEVERFISTPLEELKSQGWITTWFTDDTRFDHIRTLLKKEWNIIHFVGHGFYDGEKTYILIEDDKRNRFSLPAEKVCDLFASRKKPNLILFNACESAQNPPEIYAGIPFTLLMRGFPAVIAMQYSVFVEVADTFVKYLYEYLGKTPVDKAVSEARMVLHQKYGEDTISWFTPVLYVCGLNPILEFEKGATAHPPEREKSVDFLTDLPRAEMFFGRKKYRIKIEKAFFEKKKRIVLMTGIGGIGKSSLAREFADRSRRRYKAVFAKKITADFNLKNFLEEFGEFLSENGDNSFKDMLNYEISTRGKLEYLCRSLDMGRYLIILDGFEEVMEDMKIKSEDMKTFLEAFINGKHRSGFGTKFMITV
;
A
#
# COMPACT_ATOMS: atom_id res chain seq x y z
N MET A 1 -24.62 15.92 22.27
CA MET A 1 -23.69 17.05 22.50
C MET A 1 -22.57 16.90 21.49
N SER A 2 -22.53 17.76 20.48
CA SER A 2 -21.50 17.71 19.43
C SER A 2 -20.16 18.14 20.01
N LEU A 3 -19.23 17.20 20.12
CA LEU A 3 -17.82 17.49 20.38
C LEU A 3 -17.28 18.27 19.18
N VAL A 4 -17.34 19.61 19.26
CA VAL A 4 -16.49 20.46 18.42
C VAL A 4 -15.06 20.13 18.84
N ALA A 5 -14.27 19.56 17.92
CA ALA A 5 -12.94 19.08 18.22
C ALA A 5 -12.09 20.17 18.90
N GLU A 6 -11.62 19.89 20.12
CA GLU A 6 -10.67 20.68 20.89
C GLU A 6 -9.29 20.63 20.21
N GLY A 7 -9.09 21.50 19.21
CA GLY A 7 -7.86 21.60 18.45
C GLY A 7 -7.12 22.92 18.67
N PHE A 8 -5.84 22.94 18.31
CA PHE A 8 -4.99 24.12 18.24
C PHE A 8 -4.57 24.35 16.78
N THR A 9 -5.23 25.29 16.11
CA THR A 9 -4.94 25.60 14.69
C THR A 9 -3.84 26.66 14.62
N ILE A 10 -2.85 26.45 13.77
CA ILE A 10 -1.81 27.40 13.39
C ILE A 10 -2.02 27.77 11.92
N ALA A 11 -2.73 28.87 11.66
CA ALA A 11 -2.97 29.36 10.31
C ALA A 11 -1.85 30.32 9.87
N ILE A 12 -1.21 30.04 8.74
CA ILE A 12 -0.18 30.86 8.10
C ILE A 12 -0.71 31.28 6.73
N LEU A 13 -1.31 32.47 6.64
CA LEU A 13 -2.03 32.92 5.45
C LEU A 13 -1.29 34.08 4.77
N PRO A 14 -1.12 34.06 3.44
CA PRO A 14 -0.45 35.14 2.73
C PRO A 14 -1.21 36.46 2.89
N LYS A 15 -0.49 37.55 3.20
CA LYS A 15 -1.03 38.90 3.28
C LYS A 15 0.03 39.93 2.90
N ASN A 16 -0.22 40.70 1.83
CA ASN A 16 0.72 41.70 1.31
C ASN A 16 2.12 41.08 1.05
N LYS A 17 3.19 41.67 1.59
CA LYS A 17 4.59 41.20 1.48
C LYS A 17 5.01 40.27 2.64
N GLY A 18 4.11 39.44 3.11
CA GLY A 18 4.34 38.55 4.26
C GLY A 18 3.13 37.67 4.56
N TYR A 19 3.00 37.26 5.81
CA TYR A 19 1.98 36.32 6.26
C TYR A 19 1.30 36.82 7.53
N ILE A 20 0.01 36.54 7.67
CA ILE A 20 -0.64 36.54 8.98
C ILE A 20 -0.45 35.15 9.57
N VAL A 21 0.14 35.12 10.77
CA VAL A 21 0.17 33.91 11.60
C VAL A 21 -0.89 34.07 12.65
N ARG A 22 -1.88 33.19 12.65
CA ARG A 22 -2.94 33.13 13.64
C ARG A 22 -2.94 31.78 14.33
N VAL A 23 -3.05 31.80 15.65
CA VAL A 23 -3.32 30.61 16.45
C VAL A 23 -4.73 30.67 16.99
N GLU A 24 -5.49 29.59 16.83
CA GLU A 24 -6.89 29.49 17.28
C GLU A 24 -7.08 28.23 18.12
N SER A 25 -7.87 28.35 19.19
CA SER A 25 -8.21 27.26 20.11
C SER A 25 -9.51 27.59 20.84
N PRO A 26 -10.13 26.63 21.55
CA PRO A 26 -11.28 26.90 22.43
C PRO A 26 -11.00 27.96 23.51
N LEU A 27 -9.73 28.14 23.90
CA LEU A 27 -9.31 29.11 24.93
C LEU A 27 -9.06 30.52 24.38
N GLY A 28 -9.19 30.72 23.06
CA GLY A 28 -9.07 32.02 22.40
C GLY A 28 -8.26 31.97 21.11
N SER A 29 -8.10 33.14 20.51
CA SER A 29 -7.33 33.36 19.28
C SER A 29 -6.32 34.48 19.45
N LYS A 30 -5.17 34.35 18.79
CA LYS A 30 -4.10 35.36 18.72
C LYS A 30 -3.56 35.42 17.32
N GLU A 31 -3.26 36.61 16.82
CA GLU A 31 -2.64 36.79 15.50
C GLU A 31 -1.46 37.77 15.53
N ARG A 32 -0.59 37.62 14.55
CA ARG A 32 0.52 38.53 14.27
C ARG A 32 0.72 38.67 12.77
N PHE A 33 1.32 39.78 12.37
CA PHE A 33 1.95 39.86 11.05
C PHE A 33 3.39 39.34 11.13
N LEU A 34 3.78 38.58 10.12
CA LEU A 34 5.11 38.01 9.96
C LEU A 34 5.63 38.41 8.58
N LYS A 35 6.59 39.34 8.55
CA LYS A 35 7.21 39.80 7.31
C LYS A 35 8.28 38.79 6.88
N THR A 36 7.94 37.97 5.89
CA THR A 36 8.86 36.98 5.33
C THR A 36 8.50 36.55 3.94
N ASP A 37 9.48 35.90 3.31
CA ASP A 37 9.37 35.19 2.07
C ASP A 37 9.79 33.72 2.25
N PHE A 38 8.81 32.81 2.25
CA PHE A 38 9.04 31.36 2.27
C PHE A 38 9.56 30.82 0.92
N GLN A 39 9.41 31.56 -0.21
CA GLN A 39 9.95 31.19 -1.54
C GLN A 39 11.46 31.40 -1.61
N ASN A 40 11.95 32.60 -1.24
CA ASN A 40 13.38 32.96 -1.32
C ASN A 40 14.24 32.39 -0.18
N ARG A 41 13.72 31.44 0.59
CA ARG A 41 14.45 30.73 1.65
C ARG A 41 15.25 31.67 2.57
N THR A 42 14.64 32.74 3.08
CA THR A 42 15.34 33.64 3.99
C THR A 42 14.67 33.68 5.36
N TYR A 43 15.42 33.20 6.36
CA TYR A 43 15.37 33.75 7.71
C TYR A 43 16.73 33.74 8.41
N HIS A 44 17.58 32.72 8.17
CA HIS A 44 18.90 32.63 8.81
C HIS A 44 19.87 31.74 8.00
N PRO A 45 21.15 32.12 7.80
CA PRO A 45 22.16 31.26 7.15
C PRO A 45 22.26 29.85 7.76
N ALA A 46 22.04 29.72 9.08
CA ALA A 46 22.04 28.43 9.78
C ALA A 46 20.84 27.50 9.46
N LEU A 47 19.81 27.96 8.75
CA LEU A 47 18.67 27.13 8.30
C LEU A 47 18.81 26.69 6.85
N ARG A 48 19.60 27.43 6.07
CA ARG A 48 19.83 27.15 4.65
C ARG A 48 20.73 25.93 4.47
N GLU A 49 21.82 25.88 5.23
CA GLU A 49 22.81 24.80 5.12
C GLU A 49 22.26 23.43 5.58
N PRO A 50 21.54 23.29 6.71
CA PRO A 50 20.92 22.02 7.08
C PRO A 50 19.85 21.57 6.08
N ARG A 51 19.01 22.49 5.55
CA ARG A 51 17.98 22.15 4.55
C ARG A 51 18.59 21.73 3.21
N GLU A 52 19.61 22.42 2.70
CA GLU A 52 20.33 22.00 1.48
C GLU A 52 21.03 20.64 1.69
N ARG A 53 21.52 20.36 2.91
CA ARG A 53 22.03 19.03 3.30
C ARG A 53 20.94 17.96 3.31
N LEU A 54 19.70 18.27 3.73
CA LEU A 54 18.57 17.31 3.70
C LEU A 54 18.28 16.78 2.29
N TYR A 55 18.51 17.57 1.24
CA TYR A 55 18.25 17.19 -0.15
C TYR A 55 19.40 16.43 -0.84
N SER A 56 20.61 16.45 -0.29
CA SER A 56 21.82 16.07 -1.04
C SER A 56 22.60 14.86 -0.54
N THR A 57 22.49 14.42 0.74
CA THR A 57 23.38 13.32 1.20
C THR A 57 23.04 12.61 2.52
N TYR A 58 21.99 12.97 3.25
CA TYR A 58 21.79 12.46 4.62
C TYR A 58 20.65 11.45 4.72
N SER A 59 20.92 10.37 5.46
CA SER A 59 20.14 9.13 5.52
C SER A 59 20.00 8.68 6.98
N VAL A 60 19.28 7.59 7.24
CA VAL A 60 19.39 6.92 8.56
C VAL A 60 20.81 6.46 8.89
N HIS A 61 21.68 6.32 7.89
CA HIS A 61 23.09 5.93 8.07
C HIS A 61 24.05 7.12 8.11
N ASN A 62 23.54 8.34 7.90
CA ASN A 62 24.30 9.58 7.95
C ASN A 62 23.39 10.63 8.61
N PRO A 63 23.39 10.72 9.96
CA PRO A 63 22.60 11.72 10.68
C PRO A 63 23.17 13.13 10.49
N LEU A 64 22.34 14.14 10.77
CA LEU A 64 22.81 15.52 10.85
C LEU A 64 23.72 15.71 12.08
N PRO A 65 24.55 16.78 12.12
CA PRO A 65 25.32 17.09 13.31
C PRO A 65 24.43 17.20 14.56
N GLU A 66 24.92 16.70 15.68
CA GLU A 66 24.15 16.61 16.93
C GLU A 66 23.46 17.93 17.30
N GLY A 67 22.17 17.87 17.61
CA GLY A 67 21.35 18.99 18.03
C GLY A 67 20.93 19.95 16.90
N SER A 68 21.30 19.68 15.64
CA SER A 68 20.95 20.55 14.50
C SER A 68 19.43 20.62 14.29
N ILE A 69 18.73 19.48 14.37
CA ILE A 69 17.28 19.44 14.15
C ILE A 69 16.55 20.13 15.31
N LYS A 70 17.01 19.92 16.53
CA LYS A 70 16.49 20.60 17.73
C LYS A 70 16.63 22.11 17.64
N HIS A 71 17.81 22.61 17.26
CA HIS A 71 18.06 24.04 17.08
C HIS A 71 17.16 24.64 15.99
N PHE A 72 17.02 23.96 14.85
CA PHE A 72 16.09 24.39 13.81
C PHE A 72 14.64 24.41 14.31
N GLY A 73 14.23 23.39 15.06
CA GLY A 73 12.92 23.33 15.71
C GLY A 73 12.65 24.51 16.64
N GLU A 74 13.63 24.93 17.43
CA GLU A 74 13.54 26.11 18.31
C GLU A 74 13.30 27.40 17.50
N GLU A 75 14.02 27.58 16.39
CA GLU A 75 13.91 28.74 15.51
C GLU A 75 12.55 28.79 14.77
N LEU A 76 12.04 27.64 14.30
CA LEU A 76 10.70 27.58 13.70
C LEU A 76 9.62 27.98 14.71
N PHE A 77 9.69 27.44 15.92
CA PHE A 77 8.71 27.72 16.97
C PHE A 77 8.78 29.19 17.42
N SER A 78 9.98 29.75 17.60
CA SER A 78 10.18 31.14 18.01
C SER A 78 9.74 32.16 16.93
N THR A 79 9.92 31.81 15.66
CA THR A 79 9.52 32.64 14.52
C THR A 79 7.99 32.80 14.46
N LEU A 80 7.26 31.70 14.63
CA LEU A 80 5.80 31.71 14.56
C LEU A 80 5.16 32.32 15.82
N PHE A 81 5.59 31.90 17.01
CA PHE A 81 4.88 32.18 18.25
C PHE A 81 5.38 33.44 18.97
N THR A 82 4.51 34.44 19.14
CA THR A 82 4.73 35.53 20.11
C THR A 82 4.60 35.02 21.55
N LYS A 83 5.03 35.84 22.54
CA LYS A 83 4.87 35.52 23.97
C LYS A 83 3.41 35.16 24.33
N GLU A 84 2.44 35.86 23.77
CA GLU A 84 1.02 35.60 24.01
C GLU A 84 0.55 34.29 23.38
N MET A 85 1.00 34.00 22.16
CA MET A 85 0.69 32.75 21.46
C MET A 85 1.28 31.55 22.20
N LYS A 86 2.53 31.65 22.68
CA LYS A 86 3.15 30.62 23.54
C LYS A 86 2.33 30.41 24.82
N GLY A 87 1.84 31.49 25.43
CA GLY A 87 0.97 31.42 26.60
C GLY A 87 -0.34 30.66 26.33
N LEU A 88 -0.96 30.87 25.16
CA LEU A 88 -2.16 30.14 24.75
C LEU A 88 -1.86 28.66 24.49
N PHE A 89 -0.79 28.36 23.75
CA PHE A 89 -0.34 26.98 23.50
C PHE A 89 -0.13 26.21 24.81
N LYS A 90 0.62 26.79 25.77
CA LYS A 90 0.88 26.15 27.07
C LYS A 90 -0.39 25.85 27.86
N LYS A 91 -1.40 26.72 27.79
CA LYS A 91 -2.69 26.48 28.44
C LYS A 91 -3.40 25.28 27.82
N CYS A 92 -3.49 25.24 26.49
CA CYS A 92 -4.12 24.14 25.76
C CYS A 92 -3.38 22.82 26.00
N PHE A 93 -2.04 22.85 25.96
CA PHE A 93 -1.20 21.68 26.21
C PHE A 93 -1.39 21.14 27.64
N ARG A 94 -1.40 22.00 28.65
CA ARG A 94 -1.64 21.57 30.04
C ARG A 94 -3.04 20.97 30.23
N GLN A 95 -4.05 21.56 29.58
CA GLN A 95 -5.41 21.03 29.61
C GLN A 95 -5.46 19.62 28.99
N SER A 96 -4.82 19.43 27.83
CA SER A 96 -4.81 18.13 27.16
C SER A 96 -4.13 17.03 28.01
N ILE A 97 -3.05 17.36 28.71
CA ILE A 97 -2.41 16.45 29.68
C ILE A 97 -3.35 16.08 30.83
N GLN A 98 -4.08 17.06 31.39
CA GLN A 98 -5.04 16.80 32.48
C GLN A 98 -6.20 15.90 32.04
N GLU A 99 -6.63 16.03 30.78
CA GLU A 99 -7.70 15.23 30.17
C GLU A 99 -7.22 13.88 29.64
N ASN A 100 -5.92 13.59 29.73
CA ASN A 100 -5.27 12.40 29.17
C ASN A 100 -5.58 12.20 27.67
N SER A 101 -5.58 13.30 26.92
CA SER A 101 -5.86 13.37 25.48
C SER A 101 -4.76 14.18 24.78
N PRO A 102 -4.25 13.74 23.62
CA PRO A 102 -3.22 14.52 22.92
C PRO A 102 -3.80 15.84 22.39
N LEU A 103 -3.02 16.92 22.49
CA LEU A 103 -3.37 18.21 21.88
C LEU A 103 -3.28 18.07 20.36
N ARG A 104 -4.41 18.23 19.66
CA ARG A 104 -4.43 18.15 18.19
C ARG A 104 -4.00 19.47 17.57
N ILE A 105 -2.87 19.47 16.88
CA ILE A 105 -2.35 20.64 16.15
C ILE A 105 -2.58 20.47 14.66
N ILE A 106 -3.19 21.49 14.05
CA ILE A 106 -3.31 21.59 12.59
C ILE A 106 -2.59 22.84 12.13
N LEU A 107 -1.60 22.68 11.25
CA LEU A 107 -1.01 23.79 10.52
C LEU A 107 -1.76 24.00 9.21
N GLU A 108 -2.33 25.19 9.04
CA GLU A 108 -3.17 25.51 7.89
C GLU A 108 -2.53 26.61 7.03
N SER A 109 -2.43 26.38 5.73
CA SER A 109 -1.98 27.41 4.78
C SER A 109 -2.50 27.18 3.37
N SER A 110 -2.87 28.26 2.69
CA SER A 110 -3.18 28.27 1.25
C SER A 110 -1.93 28.41 0.36
N SER A 111 -0.74 28.59 0.95
CA SER A 111 0.53 28.75 0.23
C SER A 111 1.28 27.42 0.17
N PRO A 112 1.51 26.85 -1.03
CA PRO A 112 2.30 25.62 -1.19
C PRO A 112 3.70 25.72 -0.57
N GLU A 113 4.30 26.90 -0.59
CA GLU A 113 5.68 27.14 -0.11
C GLU A 113 5.79 27.08 1.41
N VAL A 114 4.74 27.46 2.13
CA VAL A 114 4.63 27.22 3.57
C VAL A 114 4.69 25.72 3.85
N HIS A 115 4.05 24.90 3.03
CA HIS A 115 4.06 23.43 3.18
C HIS A 115 5.37 22.77 2.75
N GLN A 116 6.38 23.51 2.28
CA GLN A 116 7.72 22.94 2.06
C GLN A 116 8.61 22.98 3.31
N ILE A 117 8.17 23.64 4.37
CA ILE A 117 8.91 23.73 5.63
C ILE A 117 8.57 22.50 6.49
N PRO A 118 9.56 21.83 7.12
CA PRO A 118 9.33 20.64 7.95
C PRO A 118 8.77 21.01 9.32
N TRP A 119 7.56 21.55 9.37
CA TRP A 119 6.94 22.06 10.61
C TRP A 119 6.85 21.05 11.75
N GLU A 120 6.87 19.75 11.44
CA GLU A 120 6.92 18.65 12.39
C GLU A 120 8.10 18.75 13.37
N ILE A 121 9.22 19.37 12.96
CA ILE A 121 10.40 19.52 13.82
C ILE A 121 10.29 20.68 14.79
N MET A 122 9.21 21.48 14.76
CA MET A 122 9.02 22.55 15.74
C MET A 122 9.24 22.01 17.15
N TYR A 123 10.13 22.67 17.89
CA TYR A 123 10.55 22.23 19.20
C TYR A 123 10.18 23.29 20.24
N CYS A 124 9.35 22.89 21.20
CA CYS A 124 8.96 23.72 22.32
C CYS A 124 9.95 23.50 23.47
N LYS A 125 10.92 24.40 23.59
CA LYS A 125 12.00 24.33 24.59
C LYS A 125 11.49 24.25 26.03
N GLU A 126 10.45 25.02 26.35
CA GLU A 126 9.93 25.08 27.72
C GLU A 126 9.24 23.80 28.18
N GLU A 127 8.69 23.02 27.23
CA GLU A 127 8.06 21.72 27.51
C GLU A 127 8.98 20.54 27.10
N ASN A 128 10.20 20.85 26.62
CA ASN A 128 11.20 19.90 26.14
C ASN A 128 10.64 18.85 25.16
N LEU A 129 9.88 19.29 24.14
CA LEU A 129 9.23 18.38 23.20
C LEU A 129 9.23 18.87 21.75
N PHE A 130 9.36 17.93 20.82
CA PHE A 130 9.06 18.11 19.40
C PHE A 130 7.56 17.95 19.16
N LEU A 131 6.96 18.82 18.35
CA LEU A 131 5.52 18.76 18.05
C LEU A 131 5.15 17.57 17.16
N GLY A 132 6.07 17.09 16.30
CA GLY A 132 5.83 15.99 15.36
C GLY A 132 6.14 14.58 15.86
N SER A 133 6.78 14.43 17.03
CA SER A 133 7.25 13.15 17.57
C SER A 133 7.01 13.03 19.09
N SER A 134 5.81 13.39 19.53
CA SER A 134 5.40 13.38 20.94
C SER A 134 4.11 12.56 21.15
N PRO A 135 3.99 11.80 22.25
CA PRO A 135 2.74 11.11 22.60
C PRO A 135 1.64 12.09 23.06
N TYR A 136 2.00 13.34 23.36
CA TYR A 136 1.11 14.35 23.92
C TYR A 136 0.48 15.27 22.86
N VAL A 137 0.92 15.17 21.60
CA VAL A 137 0.53 16.08 20.52
C VAL A 137 0.30 15.29 19.23
N THR A 138 -0.77 15.61 18.49
CA THR A 138 -0.88 15.23 17.08
C THR A 138 -0.56 16.42 16.19
N PHE A 139 0.13 16.19 15.07
CA PHE A 139 0.52 17.27 14.16
C PHE A 139 0.20 16.90 12.71
N SER A 140 -0.69 17.68 12.11
CA SER A 140 -1.14 17.50 10.73
C SER A 140 -1.20 18.84 9.98
N ARG A 141 -1.31 18.77 8.66
CA ARG A 141 -1.37 19.91 7.75
C ARG A 141 -2.74 20.02 7.10
N SER A 142 -3.20 21.24 6.84
CA SER A 142 -4.47 21.54 6.18
C SER A 142 -4.32 22.68 5.19
N ILE A 143 -5.31 22.82 4.32
CA ILE A 143 -5.48 23.96 3.42
C ILE A 143 -6.81 24.62 3.79
N PRO A 144 -6.84 25.96 3.98
CA PRO A 144 -8.03 26.67 4.42
C PRO A 144 -9.16 26.55 3.40
N ASP A 145 -10.40 26.68 3.88
CA ASP A 145 -11.63 26.69 3.09
C ASP A 145 -11.89 25.43 2.26
N ILE A 146 -11.17 24.34 2.54
CA ILE A 146 -11.47 23.01 1.97
C ILE A 146 -12.38 22.24 2.93
N SER A 147 -13.56 21.91 2.45
CA SER A 147 -14.43 20.93 3.09
C SER A 147 -14.36 19.61 2.33
N ALA A 148 -13.90 18.56 2.99
CA ALA A 148 -14.22 17.21 2.56
C ALA A 148 -15.63 16.87 3.06
N ALA A 149 -16.34 16.01 2.32
CA ALA A 149 -17.50 15.32 2.90
C ALA A 149 -17.03 14.68 4.22
N ALA A 150 -17.84 14.78 5.28
CA ALA A 150 -17.49 14.20 6.57
C ALA A 150 -17.04 12.75 6.34
N ALA A 151 -15.86 12.41 6.85
CA ALA A 151 -15.42 11.03 6.84
C ALA A 151 -16.32 10.28 7.82
N ASP A 152 -17.26 9.49 7.30
CA ASP A 152 -18.07 8.61 8.13
C ASP A 152 -17.12 7.70 8.95
N PRO A 153 -17.44 7.42 10.23
CA PRO A 153 -16.74 6.41 11.00
C PRO A 153 -16.66 5.10 10.21
N VAL A 154 -15.52 4.42 10.31
CA VAL A 154 -15.31 3.19 9.53
C VAL A 154 -16.08 2.06 10.19
N THR A 155 -16.92 1.37 9.43
CA THR A 155 -17.51 0.08 9.83
C THR A 155 -16.59 -1.06 9.37
N PRO A 156 -16.28 -2.05 10.22
CA PRO A 156 -15.53 -3.23 9.80
C PRO A 156 -16.20 -3.99 8.64
N PRO A 157 -15.44 -4.59 7.71
CA PRO A 157 -13.99 -4.53 7.61
C PRO A 157 -13.51 -3.21 6.97
N MET A 158 -12.43 -2.63 7.52
CA MET A 158 -11.68 -1.58 6.85
C MET A 158 -11.02 -2.13 5.58
N LYS A 159 -11.38 -1.60 4.41
CA LYS A 159 -10.90 -2.07 3.10
C LYS A 159 -9.67 -1.30 2.66
N VAL A 160 -8.54 -2.00 2.53
CA VAL A 160 -7.26 -1.44 2.10
C VAL A 160 -6.87 -2.00 0.73
N LEU A 161 -6.67 -1.11 -0.24
CA LEU A 161 -6.07 -1.44 -1.53
C LEU A 161 -4.60 -1.03 -1.52
N VAL A 162 -3.70 -2.00 -1.65
CA VAL A 162 -2.26 -1.76 -1.79
C VAL A 162 -1.88 -1.89 -3.26
N LEU A 163 -1.35 -0.80 -3.81
CA LEU A 163 -0.85 -0.70 -5.18
C LEU A 163 0.68 -0.71 -5.11
N VAL A 164 1.32 -1.75 -5.63
CA VAL A 164 2.78 -1.84 -5.65
C VAL A 164 3.30 -1.59 -7.06
N SER A 165 3.83 -0.40 -7.29
CA SER A 165 4.45 -0.06 -8.56
C SER A 165 5.87 -0.61 -8.60
N SER A 166 6.10 -1.53 -9.53
CA SER A 166 7.43 -2.08 -9.79
C SER A 166 7.59 -2.37 -11.29
N PRO A 167 7.83 -1.32 -12.10
CA PRO A 167 8.14 -1.43 -13.52
C PRO A 167 9.24 -2.43 -13.89
N LEU A 168 9.24 -2.91 -15.13
CA LEU A 168 10.15 -3.94 -15.64
C LEU A 168 11.45 -3.41 -16.29
N ASP A 169 11.56 -2.09 -16.48
CA ASP A 169 12.65 -1.43 -17.20
C ASP A 169 13.60 -0.65 -16.26
N PHE A 170 13.68 -1.08 -15.00
CA PHE A 170 14.79 -0.70 -14.11
C PHE A 170 16.08 -1.40 -14.55
N SER A 171 17.21 -0.70 -14.44
CA SER A 171 18.52 -1.33 -14.58
C SER A 171 18.91 -2.09 -13.31
N ASP A 172 19.91 -2.97 -13.38
CA ASP A 172 20.43 -3.71 -12.23
C ASP A 172 21.05 -2.80 -11.14
N GLU A 173 21.34 -1.54 -11.48
CA GLU A 173 21.89 -0.53 -10.56
C GLU A 173 20.78 0.26 -9.83
N GLU A 174 19.54 0.20 -10.33
CA GLU A 174 18.39 0.85 -9.72
C GLU A 174 17.72 -0.07 -8.70
N TYR A 175 17.25 0.49 -7.59
CA TYR A 175 16.51 -0.27 -6.58
C TYR A 175 15.13 -0.67 -7.12
N GLU A 176 14.92 -1.95 -7.41
CA GLU A 176 13.61 -2.50 -7.77
C GLU A 176 12.79 -2.83 -6.50
N ILE A 177 11.56 -2.34 -6.43
CA ILE A 177 10.63 -2.71 -5.36
C ILE A 177 10.11 -4.14 -5.59
N ASP A 178 10.34 -5.06 -4.66
CA ASP A 178 9.78 -6.41 -4.72
C ASP A 178 8.35 -6.43 -4.14
N ALA A 179 7.38 -6.68 -5.02
CA ALA A 179 5.97 -6.70 -4.62
C ALA A 179 5.60 -7.83 -3.65
N GLY A 180 6.30 -8.96 -3.67
CA GLY A 180 6.09 -10.05 -2.72
C GLY A 180 6.60 -9.70 -1.33
N GLU A 181 7.75 -9.04 -1.26
CA GLU A 181 8.27 -8.55 0.02
C GLU A 181 7.37 -7.48 0.63
N VAL A 182 6.88 -6.53 -0.19
CA VAL A 182 5.90 -5.52 0.24
C VAL A 182 4.60 -6.18 0.72
N GLU A 183 4.07 -7.17 -0.01
CA GLU A 183 2.85 -7.88 0.40
C GLU A 183 3.04 -8.62 1.73
N ARG A 184 4.16 -9.33 1.91
CA ARG A 184 4.51 -10.01 3.16
C ARG A 184 4.62 -9.00 4.30
N PHE A 185 5.41 -7.95 4.10
CA PHE A 185 5.69 -6.93 5.11
C PHE A 185 4.43 -6.24 5.60
N ILE A 186 3.52 -5.83 4.70
CA ILE A 186 2.26 -5.20 5.07
C ILE A 186 1.29 -6.23 5.64
N SER A 187 1.32 -7.48 5.17
CA SER A 187 0.37 -8.49 5.61
C SER A 187 0.61 -8.98 7.04
N THR A 188 1.87 -9.16 7.44
CA THR A 188 2.23 -9.75 8.74
C THR A 188 1.68 -8.96 9.94
N PRO A 189 1.85 -7.62 10.05
CA PRO A 189 1.26 -6.84 11.15
C PRO A 189 -0.28 -6.84 11.17
N LEU A 190 -0.90 -7.20 10.04
CA LEU A 190 -2.35 -7.17 9.87
C LEU A 190 -3.01 -8.56 10.02
N GLU A 191 -2.25 -9.64 10.24
CA GLU A 191 -2.80 -11.01 10.26
C GLU A 191 -3.86 -11.20 11.33
N GLU A 192 -3.61 -10.72 12.55
CA GLU A 192 -4.57 -10.83 13.65
C GLU A 192 -5.87 -10.08 13.31
N LEU A 193 -5.77 -8.81 12.91
CA LEU A 193 -6.92 -7.99 12.53
C LEU A 193 -7.70 -8.57 11.35
N LYS A 194 -7.00 -9.19 10.38
CA LYS A 194 -7.64 -9.88 9.24
C LYS A 194 -8.41 -11.11 9.69
N SER A 195 -7.83 -11.94 10.57
CA SER A 195 -8.48 -13.17 11.04
C SER A 195 -9.74 -12.89 11.85
N GLN A 196 -9.77 -11.75 12.56
CA GLN A 196 -10.93 -11.26 13.30
C GLN A 196 -11.94 -10.49 12.43
N GLY A 197 -11.60 -10.18 11.17
CA GLY A 197 -12.47 -9.45 10.24
C GLY A 197 -12.48 -7.93 10.38
N TRP A 198 -11.55 -7.35 11.14
CA TRP A 198 -11.44 -5.88 11.29
C TRP A 198 -10.94 -5.19 10.03
N ILE A 199 -10.05 -5.85 9.29
CA ILE A 199 -9.41 -5.30 8.10
C ILE A 199 -9.39 -6.32 6.98
N THR A 200 -9.56 -5.85 5.74
CA THR A 200 -9.37 -6.66 4.54
C THR A 200 -8.41 -5.93 3.61
N THR A 201 -7.33 -6.60 3.22
CA THR A 201 -6.35 -6.05 2.29
C THR A 201 -6.48 -6.69 0.91
N TRP A 202 -6.25 -5.88 -0.13
CA TRP A 202 -6.12 -6.32 -1.51
C TRP A 202 -4.81 -5.80 -2.07
N PHE A 203 -4.00 -6.69 -2.62
CA PHE A 203 -2.72 -6.34 -3.23
C PHE A 203 -2.82 -6.46 -4.75
N THR A 204 -2.18 -5.54 -5.45
CA THR A 204 -1.91 -5.64 -6.88
C THR A 204 -0.55 -5.05 -7.15
N ASP A 205 0.24 -5.73 -7.96
CA ASP A 205 1.46 -5.19 -8.53
C ASP A 205 1.31 -4.83 -10.01
N ASP A 206 0.07 -4.83 -10.52
CA ASP A 206 -0.33 -4.17 -11.75
C ASP A 206 -0.80 -2.75 -11.39
N THR A 207 -0.04 -1.76 -11.81
CA THR A 207 -0.30 -0.33 -11.55
C THR A 207 -0.62 0.44 -12.83
N ARG A 208 -0.98 -0.26 -13.91
CA ARG A 208 -1.47 0.40 -15.12
C ARG A 208 -2.72 1.21 -14.82
N PHE A 209 -2.82 2.37 -15.47
CA PHE A 209 -3.90 3.32 -15.25
C PHE A 209 -5.28 2.65 -15.30
N ASP A 210 -5.61 1.93 -16.37
CA ASP A 210 -6.92 1.29 -16.55
C ASP A 210 -7.23 0.18 -15.54
N HIS A 211 -6.20 -0.53 -15.07
CA HIS A 211 -6.37 -1.57 -14.05
C HIS A 211 -6.68 -0.95 -12.68
N ILE A 212 -5.93 0.10 -12.29
CA ILE A 212 -6.24 0.87 -11.08
C ILE A 212 -7.65 1.45 -11.18
N ARG A 213 -8.01 2.10 -12.29
CA ARG A 213 -9.38 2.63 -12.51
C ARG A 213 -10.45 1.55 -12.36
N THR A 214 -10.17 0.32 -12.81
CA THR A 214 -11.08 -0.82 -12.64
C THR A 214 -11.23 -1.23 -11.18
N LEU A 215 -10.14 -1.28 -10.41
CA LEU A 215 -10.18 -1.58 -8.97
C LEU A 215 -10.93 -0.51 -8.17
N LEU A 216 -10.82 0.75 -8.57
CA LEU A 216 -11.50 1.89 -7.94
C LEU A 216 -12.99 2.01 -8.29
N LYS A 217 -13.54 1.08 -9.09
CA LYS A 217 -15.00 0.88 -9.18
C LYS A 217 -15.60 0.33 -7.88
N LYS A 218 -14.76 -0.28 -7.02
CA LYS A 218 -15.11 -0.70 -5.67
C LYS A 218 -14.81 0.42 -4.67
N GLU A 219 -15.45 0.36 -3.52
CA GLU A 219 -15.16 1.27 -2.40
C GLU A 219 -13.97 0.78 -1.57
N TRP A 220 -13.10 1.73 -1.21
CA TRP A 220 -11.92 1.50 -0.40
C TRP A 220 -11.87 2.55 0.71
N ASN A 221 -11.47 2.16 1.93
CA ASN A 221 -11.20 3.12 2.99
C ASN A 221 -9.79 3.71 2.84
N ILE A 222 -8.84 2.88 2.41
CA ILE A 222 -7.44 3.25 2.25
C ILE A 222 -6.94 2.80 0.89
N ILE A 223 -6.26 3.70 0.19
CA ILE A 223 -5.38 3.34 -0.93
C ILE A 223 -3.94 3.56 -0.46
N HIS A 224 -3.14 2.50 -0.47
CA HIS A 224 -1.72 2.55 -0.12
C HIS A 224 -0.90 2.31 -1.38
N PHE A 225 -0.30 3.38 -1.90
CA PHE A 225 0.63 3.32 -3.02
C PHE A 225 2.06 3.12 -2.50
N VAL A 226 2.71 2.06 -2.96
CA VAL A 226 4.13 1.77 -2.72
C VAL A 226 4.83 1.83 -4.08
N GLY A 227 5.79 2.72 -4.22
CA GLY A 227 6.42 2.95 -5.52
C GLY A 227 7.50 4.01 -5.45
N HIS A 228 8.12 4.29 -6.58
CA HIS A 228 9.03 5.42 -6.70
C HIS A 228 8.25 6.71 -6.92
N GLY A 229 8.85 7.81 -6.47
CA GLY A 229 8.40 9.17 -6.72
C GLY A 229 9.61 10.10 -6.80
N PHE A 230 9.41 11.26 -7.41
CA PHE A 230 10.45 12.28 -7.53
C PHE A 230 9.83 13.66 -7.75
N TYR A 231 10.61 14.69 -7.50
CA TYR A 231 10.33 16.07 -7.84
C TYR A 231 11.33 16.56 -8.89
N ASP A 232 10.86 17.08 -10.04
CA ASP A 232 11.75 17.53 -11.13
C ASP A 232 12.14 19.02 -11.04
N GLY A 233 11.69 19.73 -10.00
CA GLY A 233 11.86 21.18 -9.87
C GLY A 233 10.61 21.98 -10.22
N GLU A 234 9.65 21.38 -10.94
CA GLU A 234 8.38 22.00 -11.31
C GLU A 234 7.18 21.23 -10.75
N LYS A 235 7.20 19.89 -10.81
CA LYS A 235 6.10 19.01 -10.44
C LYS A 235 6.56 17.79 -9.66
N THR A 236 5.63 17.23 -8.89
CA THR A 236 5.79 15.92 -8.24
C THR A 236 5.21 14.81 -9.09
N TYR A 237 5.90 13.67 -9.10
CA TYR A 237 5.53 12.50 -9.86
C TYR A 237 5.56 11.25 -8.98
N ILE A 238 4.69 10.31 -9.31
CA ILE A 238 4.85 8.90 -8.93
C ILE A 238 5.08 8.08 -10.19
N LEU A 239 5.85 6.99 -10.07
CA LEU A 239 6.02 6.04 -11.15
C LEU A 239 4.92 4.98 -11.08
N ILE A 240 4.10 4.87 -12.11
CA ILE A 240 3.22 3.72 -12.35
C ILE A 240 3.73 2.93 -13.56
N GLU A 241 2.92 1.99 -14.05
CA GLU A 241 3.25 1.15 -15.20
C GLU A 241 2.49 1.55 -16.48
N ASP A 242 3.17 1.50 -17.62
CA ASP A 242 2.55 1.54 -18.95
C ASP A 242 1.99 0.16 -19.38
N ASP A 243 1.43 0.06 -20.58
CA ASP A 243 0.89 -1.20 -21.14
C ASP A 243 1.94 -2.31 -21.28
N LYS A 244 3.22 -1.93 -21.43
CA LYS A 244 4.36 -2.85 -21.50
C LYS A 244 4.85 -3.27 -20.12
N ARG A 245 4.32 -2.67 -19.04
CA ARG A 245 4.76 -2.81 -17.65
C ARG A 245 6.09 -2.10 -17.38
N ASN A 246 6.40 -1.08 -18.16
CA ASN A 246 7.56 -0.20 -17.98
C ASN A 246 7.17 1.07 -17.23
N ARG A 247 8.16 1.88 -16.82
CA ARG A 247 7.98 3.12 -16.08
C ARG A 247 7.09 4.09 -16.83
N PHE A 248 6.09 4.60 -16.14
CA PHE A 248 5.28 5.74 -16.58
C PHE A 248 5.19 6.77 -15.46
N SER A 249 5.82 7.93 -15.66
CA SER A 249 5.79 9.04 -14.72
C SER A 249 4.43 9.72 -14.75
N LEU A 250 3.69 9.65 -13.65
CA LEU A 250 2.38 10.26 -13.50
C LEU A 250 2.50 11.55 -12.68
N PRO A 251 2.27 12.74 -13.27
CA PRO A 251 2.36 14.01 -12.55
C PRO A 251 1.17 14.21 -11.60
N ALA A 252 1.35 15.06 -10.59
CA ALA A 252 0.37 15.34 -9.53
C ALA A 252 -1.07 15.59 -10.04
N GLU A 253 -1.25 16.36 -11.10
CA GLU A 253 -2.56 16.64 -11.68
C GLU A 253 -3.28 15.38 -12.19
N LYS A 254 -2.51 14.39 -12.68
CA LYS A 254 -3.04 13.11 -13.17
C LYS A 254 -3.20 12.06 -12.08
N VAL A 255 -2.47 12.17 -10.97
CA VAL A 255 -2.68 11.34 -9.78
C VAL A 255 -4.12 11.51 -9.25
N CYS A 256 -4.64 12.73 -9.26
CA CYS A 256 -6.04 12.97 -8.89
C CYS A 256 -7.04 12.29 -9.83
N ASP A 257 -6.81 12.37 -11.15
CA ASP A 257 -7.67 11.73 -12.15
C ASP A 257 -7.65 10.20 -11.99
N LEU A 258 -6.48 9.63 -11.65
CA LEU A 258 -6.32 8.21 -11.36
C LEU A 258 -7.22 7.78 -10.19
N PHE A 259 -7.13 8.48 -9.05
CA PHE A 259 -7.86 8.13 -7.82
C PHE A 259 -9.31 8.63 -7.74
N ALA A 260 -9.76 9.39 -8.74
CA ALA A 260 -11.12 9.93 -8.79
C ALA A 260 -12.18 8.82 -8.73
N SER A 261 -12.99 8.80 -7.68
CA SER A 261 -14.02 7.79 -7.45
C SER A 261 -15.29 8.45 -6.91
N ARG A 262 -16.45 7.80 -7.07
CA ARG A 262 -17.73 8.31 -6.55
C ARG A 262 -17.68 8.49 -5.03
N LYS A 263 -17.12 7.50 -4.34
CA LYS A 263 -16.83 7.54 -2.91
C LYS A 263 -15.31 7.52 -2.74
N LYS A 264 -14.75 8.66 -2.35
CA LYS A 264 -13.31 8.82 -2.16
C LYS A 264 -12.86 7.96 -0.97
N PRO A 265 -11.65 7.38 -1.03
CA PRO A 265 -11.06 6.77 0.15
C PRO A 265 -10.87 7.81 1.25
N ASN A 266 -10.98 7.39 2.50
CA ASN A 266 -10.72 8.23 3.66
C ASN A 266 -9.24 8.64 3.73
N LEU A 267 -8.34 7.79 3.25
CA LEU A 267 -6.90 8.03 3.22
C LEU A 267 -6.27 7.53 1.92
N ILE A 268 -5.38 8.34 1.36
CA ILE A 268 -4.38 7.86 0.40
C ILE A 268 -3.00 7.98 1.03
N LEU A 269 -2.28 6.87 1.10
CA LEU A 269 -0.91 6.79 1.61
C LEU A 269 0.05 6.62 0.42
N PHE A 270 0.92 7.60 0.19
CA PHE A 270 2.03 7.52 -0.75
C PHE A 270 3.31 7.18 -0.01
N ASN A 271 3.69 5.91 -0.08
CA ASN A 271 5.02 5.45 0.29
C ASN A 271 5.94 5.55 -0.94
N ALA A 272 6.26 6.79 -1.30
CA ALA A 272 7.06 7.16 -2.47
C ALA A 272 7.88 8.41 -2.17
N CYS A 273 9.17 8.40 -2.54
CA CYS A 273 10.10 9.51 -2.31
C CYS A 273 9.55 10.83 -2.84
N GLU A 274 9.76 11.91 -2.08
CA GLU A 274 9.42 13.30 -2.47
C GLU A 274 7.97 13.56 -2.89
N SER A 275 7.07 12.62 -2.63
CA SER A 275 5.64 12.72 -2.94
C SER A 275 4.93 13.86 -2.21
N ALA A 276 5.55 14.46 -1.18
CA ALA A 276 5.02 15.63 -0.47
C ALA A 276 5.70 16.96 -0.84
N GLN A 277 6.53 17.02 -1.89
CA GLN A 277 7.02 18.31 -2.40
C GLN A 277 5.84 19.13 -2.96
N ASN A 278 5.76 20.39 -2.55
CA ASN A 278 4.67 21.30 -2.95
C ASN A 278 5.26 22.51 -3.68
N PRO A 279 5.51 22.42 -5.00
CA PRO A 279 5.94 23.56 -5.81
C PRO A 279 4.94 24.72 -5.73
N PRO A 280 5.35 25.96 -6.06
CA PRO A 280 4.48 27.14 -6.02
C PRO A 280 3.17 27.00 -6.83
N GLU A 281 3.19 26.21 -7.90
CA GLU A 281 1.99 25.89 -8.65
C GLU A 281 1.08 24.93 -7.85
N ILE A 282 -0.11 25.41 -7.47
CA ILE A 282 -1.08 24.74 -6.59
C ILE A 282 -1.37 23.27 -6.96
N TYR A 283 -1.41 22.95 -8.27
CA TYR A 283 -1.77 21.60 -8.74
C TYR A 283 -0.57 20.70 -9.06
N ALA A 284 0.65 21.18 -8.80
CA ALA A 284 1.88 20.46 -9.09
C ALA A 284 2.42 19.62 -7.91
N GLY A 285 1.80 19.72 -6.72
CA GLY A 285 2.07 18.89 -5.54
C GLY A 285 0.96 17.87 -5.26
N ILE A 286 1.29 16.57 -5.10
CA ILE A 286 0.29 15.50 -4.91
C ILE A 286 -0.68 15.75 -3.74
N PRO A 287 -0.23 16.03 -2.49
CA PRO A 287 -1.14 16.19 -1.37
C PRO A 287 -2.04 17.40 -1.55
N PHE A 288 -1.49 18.51 -2.04
CA PHE A 288 -2.23 19.75 -2.26
C PHE A 288 -3.34 19.54 -3.30
N THR A 289 -3.02 18.93 -4.45
CA THR A 289 -3.98 18.62 -5.50
C THR A 289 -5.10 17.70 -4.99
N LEU A 290 -4.78 16.66 -4.22
CA LEU A 290 -5.78 15.73 -3.67
C LEU A 290 -6.69 16.41 -2.63
N LEU A 291 -6.15 17.19 -1.71
CA LEU A 291 -6.97 17.93 -0.74
C LEU A 291 -7.89 18.94 -1.44
N MET A 292 -7.38 19.71 -2.41
CA MET A 292 -8.18 20.64 -3.24
C MET A 292 -9.30 19.93 -4.02
N ARG A 293 -9.11 18.65 -4.36
CA ARG A 293 -10.14 17.81 -4.97
C ARG A 293 -11.07 17.15 -3.94
N GLY A 294 -10.91 17.47 -2.66
CA GLY A 294 -11.76 17.03 -1.55
C GLY A 294 -11.51 15.60 -1.09
N PHE A 295 -10.28 15.10 -1.18
CA PHE A 295 -9.89 13.85 -0.52
C PHE A 295 -9.65 14.12 0.99
N PRO A 296 -10.18 13.30 1.91
CA PRO A 296 -10.17 13.64 3.35
C PRO A 296 -8.79 13.66 4.00
N ALA A 297 -7.91 12.72 3.62
CA ALA A 297 -6.55 12.67 4.14
C ALA A 297 -5.55 12.10 3.13
N VAL A 298 -4.32 12.60 3.19
CA VAL A 298 -3.18 12.11 2.41
C VAL A 298 -1.96 12.00 3.31
N ILE A 299 -1.30 10.85 3.30
CA ILE A 299 0.06 10.73 3.84
C ILE A 299 1.03 10.65 2.67
N ALA A 300 2.11 11.43 2.72
CA ALA A 300 3.14 11.46 1.68
C ALA A 300 4.53 11.70 2.29
N MET A 301 5.59 11.54 1.50
CA MET A 301 6.99 11.65 1.97
C MET A 301 7.62 12.95 1.49
N GLN A 302 8.12 13.78 2.41
CA GLN A 302 8.79 15.05 2.07
C GLN A 302 10.16 14.84 1.43
N TYR A 303 10.86 13.77 1.79
CA TYR A 303 12.23 13.52 1.35
C TYR A 303 12.34 12.11 0.77
N SER A 304 13.51 11.80 0.21
CA SER A 304 13.88 10.42 -0.11
C SER A 304 13.82 9.56 1.16
N VAL A 305 13.14 8.42 1.07
CA VAL A 305 12.89 7.52 2.19
C VAL A 305 13.60 6.19 1.96
N PHE A 306 14.34 5.72 2.95
CA PHE A 306 14.94 4.39 2.93
C PHE A 306 13.87 3.34 3.20
N VAL A 307 14.01 2.18 2.57
CA VAL A 307 13.09 1.05 2.70
C VAL A 307 12.84 0.72 4.17
N GLU A 308 13.88 0.65 5.00
CA GLU A 308 13.77 0.34 6.43
C GLU A 308 12.93 1.36 7.22
N VAL A 309 13.01 2.64 6.85
CA VAL A 309 12.24 3.73 7.47
C VAL A 309 10.79 3.65 7.02
N ALA A 310 10.56 3.50 5.72
CA ALA A 310 9.24 3.34 5.14
C ALA A 310 8.50 2.13 5.74
N ASP A 311 9.20 0.99 5.84
CA ASP A 311 8.71 -0.23 6.45
C ASP A 311 8.35 0.01 7.93
N THR A 312 9.28 0.56 8.71
CA THR A 312 9.03 0.86 10.12
C THR A 312 7.81 1.78 10.28
N PHE A 313 7.70 2.84 9.48
CA PHE A 313 6.55 3.75 9.50
C PHE A 313 5.24 3.01 9.21
N VAL A 314 5.18 2.26 8.11
CA VAL A 314 3.99 1.55 7.65
C VAL A 314 3.53 0.51 8.67
N LYS A 315 4.46 -0.25 9.26
CA LYS A 315 4.17 -1.23 10.30
C LYS A 315 3.43 -0.57 11.47
N TYR A 316 4.02 0.46 12.07
CA TYR A 316 3.43 1.10 13.25
C TYR A 316 2.18 1.89 12.90
N LEU A 317 2.11 2.52 11.72
CA LEU A 317 0.89 3.16 11.24
C LEU A 317 -0.29 2.17 11.26
N TYR A 318 -0.14 0.99 10.65
CA TYR A 318 -1.20 -0.01 10.60
C TYR A 318 -1.47 -0.70 11.95
N GLU A 319 -0.50 -0.79 12.85
CA GLU A 319 -0.72 -1.32 14.21
C GLU A 319 -1.67 -0.43 15.04
N TYR A 320 -1.63 0.89 14.83
CA TYR A 320 -2.46 1.87 15.53
C TYR A 320 -3.75 2.23 14.77
N LEU A 321 -3.74 2.20 13.43
CA LEU A 321 -4.87 2.63 12.61
C LEU A 321 -6.13 1.78 12.88
N GLY A 322 -7.29 2.46 12.96
CA GLY A 322 -8.55 1.84 13.34
C GLY A 322 -8.77 1.76 14.86
N LYS A 323 -7.70 1.53 15.64
CA LYS A 323 -7.74 1.65 17.13
C LYS A 323 -7.70 3.11 17.58
N THR A 324 -7.03 3.94 16.79
CA THR A 324 -6.97 5.38 16.95
C THR A 324 -7.19 6.08 15.60
N PRO A 325 -7.56 7.36 15.59
CA PRO A 325 -7.65 8.13 14.35
C PRO A 325 -6.27 8.28 13.68
N VAL A 326 -6.28 8.57 12.38
CA VAL A 326 -5.07 8.61 11.54
C VAL A 326 -3.99 9.59 12.03
N ASP A 327 -4.37 10.73 12.60
CA ASP A 327 -3.43 11.74 13.12
C ASP A 327 -2.63 11.20 14.31
N LYS A 328 -3.30 10.50 15.22
CA LYS A 328 -2.63 9.80 16.32
C LYS A 328 -1.76 8.65 15.82
N ALA A 329 -2.26 7.83 14.89
CA ALA A 329 -1.49 6.73 14.33
C ALA A 329 -0.19 7.21 13.64
N VAL A 330 -0.23 8.34 12.93
CA VAL A 330 0.96 8.99 12.35
C VAL A 330 1.90 9.50 13.44
N SER A 331 1.41 10.18 14.48
CA SER A 331 2.25 10.64 15.59
C SER A 331 2.97 9.49 16.30
N GLU A 332 2.28 8.39 16.59
CA GLU A 332 2.87 7.19 17.20
C GLU A 332 3.96 6.59 16.29
N ALA A 333 3.69 6.46 14.99
CA ALA A 333 4.66 5.96 14.03
C ALA A 333 5.90 6.85 13.94
N ARG A 334 5.74 8.18 13.91
CA ARG A 334 6.85 9.14 13.93
C ARG A 334 7.65 9.07 15.22
N MET A 335 6.99 8.91 16.37
CA MET A 335 7.67 8.75 17.66
C MET A 335 8.55 7.49 17.66
N VAL A 336 8.08 6.38 17.08
CA VAL A 336 8.90 5.17 16.96
C VAL A 336 10.10 5.38 16.03
N LEU A 337 9.91 6.05 14.90
CA LEU A 337 11.03 6.41 14.01
C LEU A 337 12.06 7.28 14.74
N HIS A 338 11.59 8.28 15.49
CA HIS A 338 12.43 9.18 16.26
C HIS A 338 13.26 8.43 17.31
N GLN A 339 12.63 7.52 18.06
CA GLN A 339 13.31 6.70 19.08
C GLN A 339 14.28 5.69 18.47
N LYS A 340 13.92 5.09 17.33
CA LYS A 340 14.71 4.01 16.70
C LYS A 340 15.92 4.54 15.93
N TYR A 341 15.77 5.65 15.21
CA TYR A 341 16.80 6.17 14.31
C TYR A 341 17.50 7.42 14.85
N GLY A 342 16.97 8.07 15.89
CA GLY A 342 17.59 9.21 16.55
C GLY A 342 17.04 10.57 16.10
N GLU A 343 17.20 11.56 16.98
CA GLU A 343 16.61 12.90 16.81
C GLU A 343 17.13 13.66 15.61
N ASP A 344 18.43 13.51 15.31
CA ASP A 344 19.10 14.19 14.21
C ASP A 344 18.99 13.44 12.87
N THR A 345 18.02 12.54 12.72
CA THR A 345 17.69 11.92 11.42
C THR A 345 16.42 12.49 10.81
N ILE A 346 16.36 12.53 9.47
CA ILE A 346 15.15 12.95 8.76
C ILE A 346 13.97 11.98 8.88
N SER A 347 14.27 10.74 9.28
CA SER A 347 13.36 9.59 9.22
C SER A 347 11.97 9.88 9.79
N TRP A 348 11.90 10.55 10.95
CA TRP A 348 10.68 10.74 11.71
C TRP A 348 9.81 11.91 11.24
N PHE A 349 10.34 12.83 10.43
CA PHE A 349 9.56 13.92 9.83
C PHE A 349 9.48 13.85 8.30
N THR A 350 10.03 12.79 7.69
CA THR A 350 9.80 12.48 6.27
C THR A 350 8.33 12.21 5.98
N PRO A 351 7.60 11.35 6.73
CA PRO A 351 6.17 11.14 6.49
C PRO A 351 5.36 12.33 7.00
N VAL A 352 4.49 12.89 6.16
CA VAL A 352 3.58 13.99 6.49
C VAL A 352 2.13 13.67 6.23
N LEU A 353 1.28 14.10 7.15
CA LEU A 353 -0.17 13.92 7.10
C LEU A 353 -0.84 15.26 6.74
N TYR A 354 -1.59 15.24 5.65
CA TYR A 354 -2.52 16.28 5.25
C TYR A 354 -3.96 15.81 5.54
N VAL A 355 -4.79 16.67 6.11
CA VAL A 355 -6.19 16.40 6.45
C VAL A 355 -7.09 17.57 6.04
N CYS A 356 -8.35 17.27 5.72
CA CYS A 356 -9.41 18.26 5.59
C CYS A 356 -10.12 18.46 6.93
N GLY A 357 -9.62 19.37 7.76
CA GLY A 357 -10.23 19.75 9.05
C GLY A 357 -9.84 18.88 10.24
N LEU A 358 -10.56 19.05 11.37
CA LEU A 358 -10.22 18.50 12.70
C LEU A 358 -10.92 17.18 13.06
N ASN A 359 -11.85 16.70 12.21
CA ASN A 359 -12.62 15.50 12.52
C ASN A 359 -11.70 14.26 12.52
N PRO A 360 -11.90 13.32 13.46
CA PRO A 360 -11.22 12.02 13.41
C PRO A 360 -11.44 11.34 12.05
N ILE A 361 -10.38 10.81 11.47
CA ILE A 361 -10.42 10.05 10.20
C ILE A 361 -9.92 8.63 10.49
N LEU A 362 -10.60 7.63 9.93
CA LEU A 362 -10.26 6.20 10.03
C LEU A 362 -10.30 5.61 11.45
N GLU A 363 -11.16 6.14 12.31
CA GLU A 363 -11.52 5.51 13.59
C GLU A 363 -12.72 4.58 13.37
N PHE A 364 -12.71 3.40 14.01
CA PHE A 364 -13.87 2.51 13.98
C PHE A 364 -15.04 3.14 14.73
N GLU A 365 -16.26 2.89 14.26
CA GLU A 365 -17.46 3.30 14.98
C GLU A 365 -17.50 2.69 16.40
N LYS A 366 -17.93 3.49 17.39
CA LYS A 366 -18.02 3.03 18.78
C LYS A 366 -19.01 1.86 18.89
N GLY A 367 -18.54 0.74 19.44
CA GLY A 367 -19.35 -0.48 19.56
C GLY A 367 -19.42 -1.31 18.27
N ALA A 368 -18.65 -0.97 17.24
CA ALA A 368 -18.54 -1.80 16.05
C ALA A 368 -18.07 -3.23 16.41
N THR A 369 -18.68 -4.21 15.76
CA THR A 369 -18.31 -5.63 15.88
C THR A 369 -17.78 -6.11 14.54
N ALA A 370 -16.58 -6.70 14.54
CA ALA A 370 -16.07 -7.42 13.38
C ALA A 370 -16.50 -8.88 13.43
N HIS A 371 -16.71 -9.47 12.26
CA HIS A 371 -16.97 -10.89 12.12
C HIS A 371 -15.84 -11.52 11.31
N PRO A 372 -15.27 -12.66 11.76
CA PRO A 372 -14.32 -13.40 10.97
C PRO A 372 -14.88 -13.61 9.56
N PRO A 373 -14.08 -13.38 8.51
CA PRO A 373 -14.57 -13.52 7.15
C PRO A 373 -15.07 -14.96 6.95
N GLU A 374 -16.32 -15.12 6.48
CA GLU A 374 -16.79 -16.37 5.91
C GLU A 374 -15.95 -16.66 4.66
N ARG A 375 -14.83 -17.36 4.83
CA ARG A 375 -14.19 -18.02 3.70
C ARG A 375 -15.01 -19.26 3.40
N GLU A 376 -15.53 -19.38 2.17
CA GLU A 376 -15.72 -20.71 1.59
C GLU A 376 -14.39 -21.45 1.79
N LYS A 377 -14.39 -22.55 2.56
CA LYS A 377 -13.20 -23.34 2.80
C LYS A 377 -12.72 -23.88 1.45
N SER A 378 -11.73 -23.22 0.85
CA SER A 378 -11.02 -23.73 -0.32
C SER A 378 -9.76 -24.47 0.15
N VAL A 379 -9.62 -25.73 -0.23
CA VAL A 379 -8.42 -26.52 0.08
C VAL A 379 -7.57 -26.64 -1.17
N ASP A 380 -6.32 -26.19 -1.10
CA ASP A 380 -5.37 -26.31 -2.20
C ASP A 380 -4.46 -27.54 -2.01
N PHE A 381 -4.17 -28.24 -3.10
CA PHE A 381 -3.26 -29.38 -3.12
C PHE A 381 -1.93 -28.90 -3.70
N LEU A 382 -1.05 -28.36 -2.86
CA LEU A 382 0.21 -27.71 -3.29
C LEU A 382 1.47 -28.42 -2.79
N THR A 383 1.31 -29.56 -2.12
CA THR A 383 2.41 -30.33 -1.48
C THR A 383 3.47 -30.80 -2.47
N ASP A 384 3.07 -31.02 -3.72
CA ASP A 384 3.97 -31.47 -4.79
C ASP A 384 4.83 -30.34 -5.38
N LEU A 385 4.57 -29.08 -5.01
CA LEU A 385 5.38 -27.93 -5.43
C LEU A 385 6.31 -27.47 -4.30
N PRO A 386 7.56 -27.11 -4.62
CA PRO A 386 8.48 -26.60 -3.62
C PRO A 386 7.98 -25.24 -3.11
N ARG A 387 7.86 -25.10 -1.78
CA ARG A 387 7.60 -23.81 -1.14
C ARG A 387 8.94 -23.13 -0.84
N ALA A 388 9.25 -22.06 -1.56
CA ALA A 388 10.39 -21.23 -1.24
C ALA A 388 10.03 -20.26 -0.10
N GLU A 389 10.91 -20.11 0.90
CA GLU A 389 10.74 -19.07 1.94
C GLU A 389 10.94 -17.66 1.36
N MET A 390 11.81 -17.56 0.35
CA MET A 390 12.05 -16.34 -0.40
C MET A 390 12.08 -16.67 -1.89
N PHE A 391 11.28 -15.97 -2.69
CA PHE A 391 11.25 -16.11 -4.14
C PHE A 391 11.65 -14.78 -4.78
N PHE A 392 12.83 -14.76 -5.38
CA PHE A 392 13.41 -13.54 -5.96
C PHE A 392 13.50 -13.61 -7.48
N GLY A 393 13.32 -12.45 -8.10
CA GLY A 393 13.39 -12.31 -9.54
C GLY A 393 12.27 -13.03 -10.26
N ARG A 394 12.43 -13.27 -11.56
CA ARG A 394 11.45 -13.93 -12.45
C ARG A 394 10.10 -13.21 -12.61
N LYS A 395 9.94 -12.00 -12.07
CA LYS A 395 8.77 -11.14 -12.27
C LYS A 395 8.33 -11.04 -13.73
N LYS A 396 9.28 -10.82 -14.65
CA LYS A 396 9.03 -10.80 -16.10
C LYS A 396 8.34 -12.08 -16.62
N TYR A 397 8.71 -13.25 -16.09
CA TYR A 397 8.09 -14.52 -16.48
C TYR A 397 6.72 -14.69 -15.83
N ARG A 398 6.55 -14.32 -14.55
CA ARG A 398 5.24 -14.27 -13.91
C ARG A 398 4.26 -13.40 -14.69
N ILE A 399 4.67 -12.19 -15.08
CA ILE A 399 3.85 -11.29 -15.90
C ILE A 399 3.52 -11.91 -17.27
N LYS A 400 4.44 -12.65 -17.89
CA LYS A 400 4.12 -13.40 -19.13
C LYS A 400 2.99 -14.43 -18.91
N ILE A 401 3.00 -15.13 -17.79
CA ILE A 401 1.95 -16.09 -17.41
C ILE A 401 0.62 -15.34 -17.17
N GLU A 402 0.64 -14.22 -16.44
CA GLU A 402 -0.54 -13.39 -16.20
C GLU A 402 -1.14 -12.84 -17.49
N LYS A 403 -0.32 -12.27 -18.38
CA LYS A 403 -0.75 -11.80 -19.70
C LYS A 403 -1.33 -12.95 -20.52
N ALA A 404 -0.74 -14.14 -20.47
CA ALA A 404 -1.28 -15.31 -21.16
C ALA A 404 -2.67 -15.68 -20.63
N PHE A 405 -2.85 -15.85 -19.32
CA PHE A 405 -4.11 -16.31 -18.73
C PHE A 405 -5.21 -15.25 -18.72
N PHE A 406 -4.90 -14.00 -18.42
CA PHE A 406 -5.89 -12.97 -18.11
C PHE A 406 -6.15 -12.00 -19.26
N GLU A 407 -5.12 -11.64 -20.04
CA GLU A 407 -5.29 -10.73 -21.17
C GLU A 407 -5.56 -11.51 -22.47
N LYS A 408 -4.71 -12.48 -22.79
CA LYS A 408 -4.82 -13.31 -23.99
C LYS A 408 -5.78 -14.49 -23.83
N LYS A 409 -6.37 -14.65 -22.63
CA LYS A 409 -7.34 -15.69 -22.28
C LYS A 409 -6.90 -17.12 -22.64
N LYS A 410 -5.60 -17.39 -22.61
CA LYS A 410 -5.05 -18.73 -22.83
C LYS A 410 -5.55 -19.68 -21.74
N ARG A 411 -5.73 -20.96 -22.10
CA ARG A 411 -6.14 -22.02 -21.17
C ARG A 411 -4.93 -22.75 -20.58
N ILE A 412 -3.88 -22.89 -21.37
CA ILE A 412 -2.68 -23.64 -21.03
C ILE A 412 -1.47 -22.71 -21.18
N VAL A 413 -0.57 -22.76 -20.20
CA VAL A 413 0.78 -22.16 -20.28
C VAL A 413 1.80 -23.27 -20.08
N LEU A 414 2.72 -23.39 -21.03
CA LEU A 414 3.87 -24.28 -20.96
C LEU A 414 5.09 -23.49 -20.51
N MET A 415 5.76 -23.95 -19.47
CA MET A 415 6.98 -23.37 -18.93
C MET A 415 8.15 -24.31 -19.23
N THR A 416 8.91 -23.98 -20.27
CA THR A 416 10.06 -24.76 -20.70
C THR A 416 11.37 -24.18 -20.17
N GLY A 417 12.31 -25.03 -19.76
CA GLY A 417 13.67 -24.60 -19.45
C GLY A 417 14.54 -25.72 -18.87
N ILE A 418 15.83 -25.46 -18.73
CA ILE A 418 16.78 -26.44 -18.18
C ILE A 418 16.34 -26.88 -16.76
N GLY A 419 16.59 -28.14 -16.40
CA GLY A 419 16.34 -28.65 -15.05
C GLY A 419 16.99 -27.77 -13.97
N GLY A 420 16.31 -27.61 -12.83
CA GLY A 420 16.80 -26.79 -11.72
C GLY A 420 16.69 -25.28 -11.91
N ILE A 421 16.24 -24.77 -13.07
CA ILE A 421 16.15 -23.32 -13.34
C ILE A 421 15.01 -22.61 -12.57
N GLY A 422 14.29 -23.30 -11.67
CA GLY A 422 13.25 -22.71 -10.81
C GLY A 422 11.84 -22.64 -11.42
N LYS A 423 11.50 -23.52 -12.39
CA LYS A 423 10.16 -23.58 -13.02
C LYS A 423 9.06 -23.90 -11.98
N SER A 424 9.27 -24.95 -11.19
CA SER A 424 8.35 -25.40 -10.13
C SER A 424 8.13 -24.31 -9.07
N SER A 425 9.19 -23.61 -8.67
CA SER A 425 9.12 -22.49 -7.73
C SER A 425 8.32 -21.31 -8.32
N LEU A 426 8.50 -20.98 -9.60
CA LEU A 426 7.72 -19.94 -10.27
C LEU A 426 6.23 -20.33 -10.40
N ALA A 427 5.95 -21.61 -10.62
CA ALA A 427 4.57 -22.12 -10.64
C ALA A 427 3.92 -22.01 -9.25
N ARG A 428 4.64 -22.37 -8.18
CA ARG A 428 4.21 -22.20 -6.78
C ARG A 428 3.92 -20.74 -6.46
N GLU A 429 4.84 -19.85 -6.81
CA GLU A 429 4.72 -18.40 -6.56
C GLU A 429 3.49 -17.82 -7.28
N PHE A 430 3.30 -18.19 -8.56
CA PHE A 430 2.12 -17.77 -9.30
C PHE A 430 0.83 -18.27 -8.63
N ALA A 431 0.80 -19.53 -8.18
CA ALA A 431 -0.36 -20.10 -7.48
C ALA A 431 -0.70 -19.32 -6.19
N ASP A 432 0.29 -19.03 -5.35
CA ASP A 432 0.08 -18.29 -4.10
C ASP A 432 -0.49 -16.89 -4.36
N ARG A 433 0.10 -16.13 -5.27
CA ARG A 433 -0.35 -14.75 -5.58
C ARG A 433 -1.71 -14.71 -6.28
N SER A 434 -1.99 -15.69 -7.12
CA SER A 434 -3.23 -15.72 -7.90
C SER A 434 -4.35 -16.50 -7.22
N ARG A 435 -4.16 -17.00 -5.99
CA ARG A 435 -5.11 -17.82 -5.24
C ARG A 435 -6.52 -17.24 -5.22
N ARG A 436 -6.67 -15.93 -4.99
CA ARG A 436 -7.99 -15.25 -4.98
C ARG A 436 -8.72 -15.23 -6.32
N ARG A 437 -8.04 -15.56 -7.42
CA ARG A 437 -8.62 -15.63 -8.77
C ARG A 437 -9.17 -17.01 -9.09
N TYR A 438 -8.87 -18.00 -8.27
CA TYR A 438 -9.27 -19.39 -8.42
C TYR A 438 -10.08 -19.84 -7.20
N LYS A 439 -10.97 -20.82 -7.41
CA LYS A 439 -11.69 -21.49 -6.34
C LYS A 439 -10.74 -22.31 -5.48
N ALA A 440 -9.82 -23.02 -6.12
CA ALA A 440 -8.72 -23.74 -5.48
C ALA A 440 -7.62 -24.07 -6.52
N VAL A 441 -6.44 -24.44 -6.02
CA VAL A 441 -5.28 -24.86 -6.84
C VAL A 441 -4.95 -26.33 -6.59
N PHE A 442 -4.77 -27.08 -7.67
CA PHE A 442 -4.29 -28.46 -7.64
C PHE A 442 -2.95 -28.53 -8.35
N ALA A 443 -1.93 -29.02 -7.66
CA ALA A 443 -0.60 -29.23 -8.21
C ALA A 443 -0.17 -30.68 -8.02
N LYS A 444 0.32 -31.29 -9.10
CA LYS A 444 0.79 -32.67 -9.12
C LYS A 444 2.17 -32.75 -9.75
N LYS A 445 3.10 -33.43 -9.07
CA LYS A 445 4.38 -33.82 -9.66
C LYS A 445 4.17 -35.05 -10.53
N ILE A 446 4.55 -34.95 -11.79
CA ILE A 446 4.53 -36.02 -12.77
C ILE A 446 5.84 -36.78 -12.68
N THR A 447 5.73 -38.10 -12.70
CA THR A 447 6.85 -39.05 -12.62
C THR A 447 6.71 -40.09 -13.73
N ALA A 448 7.79 -40.82 -14.03
CA ALA A 448 7.80 -41.83 -15.08
C ALA A 448 6.76 -42.96 -14.90
N ASP A 449 6.35 -43.21 -13.66
CA ASP A 449 5.34 -44.20 -13.25
C ASP A 449 3.91 -43.62 -13.16
N PHE A 450 3.66 -42.45 -13.79
CA PHE A 450 2.34 -41.82 -13.81
C PHE A 450 1.22 -42.82 -14.16
N ASN A 451 0.23 -42.89 -13.26
CA ASN A 451 -0.94 -43.76 -13.40
C ASN A 451 -2.21 -42.92 -13.42
N LEU A 452 -2.98 -43.02 -14.51
CA LEU A 452 -4.17 -42.20 -14.69
C LEU A 452 -5.24 -42.48 -13.64
N LYS A 453 -5.42 -43.73 -13.20
CA LYS A 453 -6.44 -44.08 -12.21
C LYS A 453 -6.16 -43.38 -10.87
N ASN A 454 -4.94 -43.51 -10.35
CA ASN A 454 -4.54 -42.87 -9.09
C ASN A 454 -4.65 -41.34 -9.18
N PHE A 455 -4.24 -40.78 -10.32
CA PHE A 455 -4.37 -39.34 -10.56
C PHE A 455 -5.83 -38.88 -10.50
N LEU A 456 -6.76 -39.61 -11.12
CA LEU A 456 -8.18 -39.26 -11.10
C LEU A 456 -8.79 -39.38 -9.69
N GLU A 457 -8.36 -40.35 -8.89
CA GLU A 457 -8.78 -40.50 -7.48
C GLU A 457 -8.38 -39.29 -6.64
N GLU A 458 -7.11 -38.88 -6.71
CA GLU A 458 -6.59 -37.70 -6.02
C GLU A 458 -7.28 -36.40 -6.49
N PHE A 459 -7.53 -36.28 -7.80
CA PHE A 459 -8.25 -35.13 -8.35
C PHE A 459 -9.72 -35.10 -7.88
N GLY A 460 -10.36 -36.27 -7.74
CA GLY A 460 -11.70 -36.39 -7.19
C GLY A 460 -11.78 -35.99 -5.72
N GLU A 461 -10.76 -36.32 -4.94
CA GLU A 461 -10.64 -35.83 -3.57
C GLU A 461 -10.51 -34.31 -3.51
N PHE A 462 -9.63 -33.73 -4.33
CA PHE A 462 -9.49 -32.28 -4.45
C PHE A 462 -10.82 -31.57 -4.79
N LEU A 463 -11.58 -32.09 -5.75
CA LEU A 463 -12.88 -31.50 -6.12
C LEU A 463 -13.91 -31.64 -4.98
N SER A 464 -13.93 -32.79 -4.31
CA SER A 464 -14.80 -33.09 -3.17
C SER A 464 -14.55 -32.14 -2.00
N GLU A 465 -13.28 -31.91 -1.63
CA GLU A 465 -12.91 -30.96 -0.56
C GLU A 465 -13.29 -29.51 -0.91
N ASN A 466 -13.43 -29.21 -2.19
CA ASN A 466 -13.86 -27.91 -2.69
C ASN A 466 -15.34 -27.90 -3.10
N GLY A 467 -16.15 -28.80 -2.54
CA GLY A 467 -17.62 -28.78 -2.63
C GLY A 467 -18.20 -29.41 -3.90
N ASP A 468 -17.43 -30.18 -4.65
CA ASP A 468 -17.91 -30.95 -5.80
C ASP A 468 -17.64 -32.45 -5.60
N ASN A 469 -18.60 -33.15 -5.00
CA ASN A 469 -18.53 -34.61 -4.79
C ASN A 469 -18.86 -35.41 -6.04
N SER A 470 -19.40 -34.77 -7.07
CA SER A 470 -20.05 -35.44 -8.20
C SER A 470 -19.06 -36.30 -8.99
N PHE A 471 -17.81 -35.83 -9.15
CA PHE A 471 -16.77 -36.59 -9.83
C PHE A 471 -16.25 -37.76 -9.00
N LYS A 472 -16.07 -37.57 -7.68
CA LYS A 472 -15.60 -38.63 -6.78
C LYS A 472 -16.59 -39.80 -6.74
N ASP A 473 -17.88 -39.50 -6.67
CA ASP A 473 -18.94 -40.51 -6.73
C ASP A 473 -18.92 -41.27 -8.07
N MET A 474 -18.65 -40.54 -9.16
CA MET A 474 -18.59 -41.07 -10.52
C MET A 474 -17.42 -42.06 -10.73
N LEU A 475 -16.30 -41.91 -10.02
CA LEU A 475 -15.14 -42.81 -10.15
C LEU A 475 -15.45 -44.27 -9.80
N ASN A 476 -16.46 -44.51 -8.95
CA ASN A 476 -16.87 -45.84 -8.50
C ASN A 476 -17.72 -46.62 -9.54
N TYR A 477 -18.19 -45.95 -10.60
CA TYR A 477 -18.99 -46.60 -11.64
C TYR A 477 -18.13 -47.28 -12.70
N GLU A 478 -18.60 -48.43 -13.21
CA GLU A 478 -17.99 -49.17 -14.32
C GLU A 478 -18.27 -48.50 -15.67
N ILE A 479 -17.57 -47.40 -15.92
CA ILE A 479 -17.60 -46.65 -17.18
C ILE A 479 -16.19 -46.48 -17.73
N SER A 480 -16.12 -46.31 -19.05
CA SER A 480 -14.83 -46.14 -19.75
C SER A 480 -14.02 -44.96 -19.20
N THR A 481 -12.69 -45.07 -19.28
CA THR A 481 -11.76 -43.98 -18.93
C THR A 481 -12.11 -42.66 -19.61
N ARG A 482 -12.53 -42.73 -20.88
CA ARG A 482 -13.01 -41.56 -21.63
C ARG A 482 -14.25 -40.93 -20.99
N GLY A 483 -15.20 -41.75 -20.56
CA GLY A 483 -16.39 -41.27 -19.83
C GLY A 483 -16.01 -40.58 -18.51
N LYS A 484 -15.05 -41.14 -17.76
CA LYS A 484 -14.48 -40.52 -16.54
C LYS A 484 -13.89 -39.15 -16.82
N LEU A 485 -13.07 -39.04 -17.87
CA LEU A 485 -12.47 -37.77 -18.27
C LEU A 485 -13.50 -36.74 -18.75
N GLU A 486 -14.56 -37.15 -19.44
CA GLU A 486 -15.65 -36.24 -19.84
C GLU A 486 -16.39 -35.64 -18.63
N TYR A 487 -16.57 -36.42 -17.57
CA TYR A 487 -17.21 -35.95 -16.34
C TYR A 487 -16.29 -35.03 -15.53
N LEU A 488 -15.01 -35.38 -15.44
CA LEU A 488 -13.99 -34.48 -14.87
C LEU A 488 -14.00 -33.13 -15.59
N CYS A 489 -14.10 -33.14 -16.93
CA CYS A 489 -14.17 -31.91 -17.70
C CYS A 489 -15.38 -31.04 -17.34
N ARG A 490 -16.56 -31.65 -17.11
CA ARG A 490 -17.76 -30.93 -16.65
C ARG A 490 -17.59 -30.36 -15.25
N SER A 491 -16.96 -31.11 -14.36
CA SER A 491 -16.68 -30.69 -12.98
C SER A 491 -15.76 -29.47 -12.95
N LEU A 492 -14.72 -29.47 -13.79
CA LEU A 492 -13.83 -28.33 -14.00
C LEU A 492 -14.49 -27.10 -14.64
N ASP A 493 -15.65 -27.25 -15.29
CA ASP A 493 -16.44 -26.13 -15.81
C ASP A 493 -17.35 -25.50 -14.74
N MET A 494 -17.63 -26.21 -13.65
CA MET A 494 -18.42 -25.70 -12.52
C MET A 494 -17.63 -24.77 -11.60
N GLY A 495 -16.30 -24.82 -11.65
CA GLY A 495 -15.40 -23.98 -10.87
C GLY A 495 -14.30 -23.35 -11.70
N ARG A 496 -13.56 -22.43 -11.07
CA ARG A 496 -12.38 -21.80 -11.69
C ARG A 496 -11.14 -22.30 -10.98
N TYR A 497 -10.54 -23.38 -11.47
CA TYR A 497 -9.37 -23.99 -10.82
C TYR A 497 -8.05 -23.60 -11.52
N LEU A 498 -6.94 -23.66 -10.80
CA LEU A 498 -5.61 -23.65 -11.39
C LEU A 498 -5.01 -25.05 -11.22
N ILE A 499 -4.67 -25.70 -12.33
CA ILE A 499 -4.11 -27.04 -12.37
C ILE A 499 -2.65 -26.93 -12.80
N ILE A 500 -1.74 -27.44 -11.97
CA ILE A 500 -0.30 -27.39 -12.21
C ILE A 500 0.22 -28.82 -12.35
N LEU A 501 0.79 -29.14 -13.51
CA LEU A 501 1.48 -30.42 -13.74
C LEU A 501 2.98 -30.12 -13.78
N ASP A 502 3.69 -30.52 -12.72
CA ASP A 502 5.11 -30.24 -12.53
C ASP A 502 5.98 -31.43 -12.95
N GLY A 503 7.14 -31.21 -13.55
CA GLY A 503 8.07 -32.29 -13.91
C GLY A 503 7.63 -33.11 -15.13
N PHE A 504 6.99 -32.46 -16.10
CA PHE A 504 6.37 -33.13 -17.24
C PHE A 504 7.40 -33.79 -18.19
N GLU A 505 8.68 -33.45 -18.08
CA GLU A 505 9.78 -34.09 -18.81
C GLU A 505 9.90 -35.60 -18.56
N GLU A 506 9.48 -36.10 -17.39
CA GLU A 506 9.55 -37.53 -17.00
C GLU A 506 8.67 -38.45 -17.87
N VAL A 507 7.66 -37.89 -18.54
CA VAL A 507 6.74 -38.62 -19.42
C VAL A 507 6.94 -38.28 -20.90
N MET A 508 8.04 -37.61 -21.23
CA MET A 508 8.41 -37.19 -22.57
C MET A 508 9.66 -37.90 -23.09
N GLU A 509 9.70 -38.16 -24.40
CA GLU A 509 10.87 -38.63 -25.14
C GLU A 509 10.87 -37.96 -26.52
N ASP A 510 11.99 -37.37 -26.94
CA ASP A 510 12.11 -36.64 -28.22
C ASP A 510 10.98 -35.63 -28.50
N MET A 511 10.63 -34.83 -27.50
CA MET A 511 9.52 -33.85 -27.54
C MET A 511 8.13 -34.45 -27.80
N LYS A 512 7.95 -35.76 -27.58
CA LYS A 512 6.67 -36.47 -27.66
C LYS A 512 6.30 -37.06 -26.31
N ILE A 513 4.99 -37.08 -26.01
CA ILE A 513 4.47 -37.74 -24.81
C ILE A 513 4.54 -39.25 -25.04
N LYS A 514 5.30 -39.97 -24.19
CA LYS A 514 5.44 -41.42 -24.25
C LYS A 514 4.38 -42.15 -23.43
N SER A 515 3.93 -41.54 -22.33
CA SER A 515 2.89 -42.10 -21.47
C SER A 515 1.52 -42.05 -22.17
N GLU A 516 0.96 -43.22 -22.49
CA GLU A 516 -0.38 -43.33 -23.10
C GLU A 516 -1.47 -42.81 -22.15
N ASP A 517 -1.29 -43.02 -20.84
CA ASP A 517 -2.16 -42.49 -19.79
C ASP A 517 -2.16 -40.95 -19.79
N MET A 518 -0.97 -40.32 -19.83
CA MET A 518 -0.86 -38.86 -19.88
C MET A 518 -1.39 -38.28 -21.19
N LYS A 519 -1.14 -38.97 -22.30
CA LYS A 519 -1.67 -38.58 -23.62
C LYS A 519 -3.19 -38.63 -23.61
N THR A 520 -3.79 -39.71 -23.11
CA THR A 520 -5.24 -39.87 -22.97
C THR A 520 -5.84 -38.77 -22.10
N PHE A 521 -5.19 -38.45 -20.98
CA PHE A 521 -5.56 -37.33 -20.11
C PHE A 521 -5.55 -36.01 -20.89
N LEU A 522 -4.40 -35.58 -21.42
CA LEU A 522 -4.26 -34.28 -22.08
C LEU A 522 -5.16 -34.14 -23.31
N GLU A 523 -5.31 -35.19 -24.12
CA GLU A 523 -6.24 -35.17 -25.25
C GLU A 523 -7.67 -34.87 -24.81
N ALA A 524 -8.12 -35.42 -23.68
CA ALA A 524 -9.45 -35.12 -23.16
C ALA A 524 -9.61 -33.64 -22.75
N PHE A 525 -8.60 -33.00 -22.15
CA PHE A 525 -8.69 -31.57 -21.76
C PHE A 525 -8.51 -30.60 -22.91
N ILE A 526 -7.62 -30.93 -23.86
CA ILE A 526 -7.37 -30.11 -25.05
C ILE A 526 -8.57 -30.17 -25.99
N ASN A 527 -9.10 -31.37 -26.25
CA ASN A 527 -10.24 -31.58 -27.14
C ASN A 527 -11.60 -31.37 -26.46
N GLY A 528 -11.64 -31.37 -25.13
CA GLY A 528 -12.83 -31.09 -24.34
C GLY A 528 -13.40 -29.71 -24.68
N LYS A 529 -14.72 -29.65 -24.95
CA LYS A 529 -15.48 -28.42 -25.15
C LYS A 529 -15.68 -27.68 -23.82
N HIS A 530 -14.59 -27.32 -23.15
CA HIS A 530 -14.60 -26.42 -22.00
C HIS A 530 -14.98 -25.02 -22.47
N ARG A 531 -16.19 -24.58 -22.13
CA ARG A 531 -16.82 -23.40 -22.76
C ARG A 531 -16.46 -22.06 -22.12
N SER A 532 -15.68 -22.01 -21.05
CA SER A 532 -15.41 -20.74 -20.37
C SER A 532 -14.00 -20.24 -20.67
N GLY A 533 -13.91 -19.14 -21.43
CA GLY A 533 -12.66 -18.38 -21.60
C GLY A 533 -12.07 -17.87 -20.27
N PHE A 534 -12.83 -17.97 -19.17
CA PHE A 534 -12.47 -17.59 -17.81
C PHE A 534 -12.39 -18.76 -16.81
N GLY A 535 -12.58 -20.02 -17.24
CA GLY A 535 -12.59 -21.19 -16.36
C GLY A 535 -11.22 -21.68 -15.91
N THR A 536 -11.15 -22.99 -15.67
CA THR A 536 -9.96 -23.70 -15.21
C THR A 536 -8.74 -23.47 -16.13
N LYS A 537 -7.59 -23.16 -15.51
CA LYS A 537 -6.32 -22.88 -16.20
C LYS A 537 -5.31 -24.00 -15.90
N PHE A 538 -4.49 -24.32 -16.89
CA PHE A 538 -3.42 -25.32 -16.78
C PHE A 538 -2.05 -24.66 -16.91
N MET A 539 -1.16 -25.03 -16.01
CA MET A 539 0.25 -24.69 -16.07
C MET A 539 1.05 -25.99 -16.09
N ILE A 540 1.96 -26.13 -17.04
CA ILE A 540 2.78 -27.34 -17.21
C ILE A 540 4.24 -26.91 -17.19
N THR A 541 5.06 -27.50 -16.34
CA THR A 541 6.52 -27.29 -16.33
C THR A 541 7.20 -28.44 -17.08
N VAL A 542 8.13 -28.09 -17.99
CA VAL A 542 8.94 -29.02 -18.82
C VAL A 542 10.39 -28.61 -18.76
#